data_AF-A0A6J6SB29-F1
#
_entry.id   AF-A0A6J6SB29-F1
#
_cell.length_a   1.000
_cell.length_b   1.000
_cell.length_c   1.000
_cell.angle_alpha   90.00
_cell.angle_beta   90.00
_cell.angle_gamma   90.00
#
_symmetry.space_group_name_H-M   'P 1'
#
loop_
_entity.id
_entity.type
_entity.pdbx_description
1 polymer ?
#
loop_
_entity_poly.entity_id
_entity_poly.type
_entity_poly.pdbx_seq_one_letter_code
_entity_poly.pdbx_strand_id
1 'polypeptide(L)' 'MSDDALTTDQLDAVQAVVDRVSAYQESAPESTVETALLEGLEQAQVGLDSHQVRLLAEAIEADDGPADAAVVLGG' A
#
# COMPACT_ATOMS: atom_id res chain seq x y z
N MET A 1 11.37 12.28 14.25
CA MET A 1 10.24 12.28 13.32
C MET A 1 9.18 11.49 14.02
N SER A 2 8.03 12.10 14.32
CA SER A 2 7.01 11.45 15.14
C SER A 2 6.40 10.30 14.33
N ASP A 3 6.43 9.09 14.89
CA ASP A 3 5.51 8.01 14.58
C ASP A 3 4.08 8.52 14.83
N ASP A 4 3.52 9.24 13.88
CA ASP A 4 2.07 9.48 13.85
C ASP A 4 1.49 8.19 13.29
N ALA A 5 1.04 7.32 14.20
CA ALA A 5 0.26 6.16 13.83
C ALA A 5 -0.88 6.62 12.91
N LEU A 6 -0.96 6.04 11.71
CA LEU A 6 -1.96 6.38 10.72
C LEU A 6 -3.35 6.40 11.38
N THR A 7 -4.11 7.45 11.11
CA THR A 7 -5.52 7.51 11.53
C THR A 7 -6.31 6.41 10.83
N THR A 8 -7.46 6.02 11.39
CA THR A 8 -8.34 5.02 10.77
C THR A 8 -8.72 5.40 9.34
N ASP A 9 -9.04 6.68 9.10
CA ASP A 9 -9.36 7.18 7.76
C ASP A 9 -8.18 7.04 6.79
N GLN A 10 -6.95 7.21 7.27
CA GLN A 10 -5.74 7.01 6.46
C GLN A 10 -5.48 5.52 6.20
N LEU A 11 -5.69 4.65 7.18
CA LEU A 11 -5.57 3.20 6.99
C LEU A 11 -6.59 2.69 5.96
N ASP A 12 -7.83 3.16 6.01
CA ASP A 12 -8.86 2.82 5.04
C ASP A 12 -8.48 3.31 3.63
N ALA A 13 -7.91 4.51 3.54
CA ALA A 13 -7.42 5.04 2.26
C ALA A 13 -6.24 4.23 1.71
N VAL A 14 -5.29 3.80 2.56
CA VAL A 14 -4.18 2.91 2.18
C VAL A 14 -4.73 1.57 1.71
N GLN A 15 -5.68 0.98 2.43
CA GLN A 15 -6.28 -0.31 2.06
C GLN A 15 -6.98 -0.24 0.70
N ALA A 16 -7.70 0.86 0.41
CA ALA A 16 -8.34 1.05 -0.90
C ALA A 16 -7.31 1.13 -2.05
N VAL A 17 -6.13 1.69 -1.80
CA VAL A 17 -5.03 1.73 -2.77
C VAL A 17 -4.43 0.33 -2.95
N VAL A 18 -4.19 -0.40 -1.86
CA VAL A 18 -3.69 -1.79 -1.89
C VAL A 18 -4.63 -2.68 -2.71
N ASP A 19 -5.93 -2.66 -2.42
CA ASP A 19 -6.94 -3.46 -3.13
C ASP A 19 -6.96 -3.16 -4.63
N ARG A 20 -6.84 -1.87 -4.99
CA ARG A 20 -6.76 -1.43 -6.39
C ARG A 20 -5.50 -1.99 -7.07
N VAL A 21 -4.33 -1.86 -6.43
CA VAL A 21 -3.04 -2.30 -7.00
C VAL A 21 -3.00 -3.82 -7.14
N SER A 22 -3.45 -4.56 -6.13
CA SER A 22 -3.58 -6.03 -6.18
C SER A 22 -4.48 -6.49 -7.33
N ALA A 23 -5.60 -5.81 -7.58
CA ALA A 23 -6.51 -6.14 -8.68
C ALA A 23 -5.91 -5.88 -10.08
N TYR A 24 -5.01 -4.89 -10.22
CA TYR A 24 -4.35 -4.60 -11.50
C TYR A 24 -3.21 -5.57 -11.84
N GLN A 25 -2.53 -6.15 -10.85
CA GLN A 25 -1.43 -7.10 -11.02
C GLN A 25 -1.83 -8.39 -11.76
N GLU A 26 -3.10 -8.79 -11.72
CA GLU A 26 -3.58 -9.95 -12.50
C GLU A 26 -3.54 -9.72 -14.03
N SER A 27 -3.29 -8.49 -14.52
CA SER A 27 -3.56 -8.13 -15.93
C SER A 27 -2.40 -7.67 -16.84
N ALA A 28 -1.28 -7.08 -16.38
CA ALA A 28 -0.02 -6.88 -17.14
C ALA A 28 1.00 -5.94 -16.44
N PRO A 29 2.33 -6.13 -16.60
CA PRO A 29 3.35 -5.30 -15.96
C PRO A 29 4.00 -4.30 -16.94
N GLU A 30 3.68 -3.02 -16.82
CA GLU A 30 4.59 -1.94 -17.26
C GLU A 30 5.07 -1.07 -16.09
N SER A 31 4.46 -1.20 -14.91
CA SER A 31 4.80 -0.45 -13.70
C SER A 31 4.94 -1.38 -12.49
N THR A 32 5.91 -1.13 -11.62
CA THR A 32 6.14 -1.92 -10.40
C THR A 32 5.01 -1.68 -9.39
N VAL A 33 4.70 -2.67 -8.54
CA VAL A 33 3.72 -2.53 -7.44
C VAL A 33 3.99 -1.27 -6.60
N GLU A 34 5.27 -1.00 -6.32
CA GLU A 34 5.73 0.18 -5.60
C GLU A 34 5.33 1.50 -6.27
N THR A 35 5.44 1.60 -7.60
CA THR A 35 5.06 2.82 -8.34
C THR A 35 3.54 3.03 -8.29
N ALA A 36 2.77 1.97 -8.46
CA ALA A 36 1.31 2.04 -8.39
C ALA A 36 0.82 2.40 -6.98
N LEU A 37 1.48 1.90 -5.94
CA LEU A 37 1.23 2.31 -4.55
C LEU A 37 1.53 3.80 -4.35
N LEU A 38 2.69 4.28 -4.78
CA LEU A 38 3.07 5.69 -4.64
C LEU A 38 2.06 6.62 -5.32
N GLU A 39 1.66 6.33 -6.56
CA GLU A 39 0.65 7.12 -7.28
C GLU A 39 -0.71 7.10 -6.57
N GLY A 40 -1.13 5.96 -6.04
CA GLY A 40 -2.39 5.82 -5.31
C GLY A 40 -2.37 6.58 -3.98
N LEU A 41 -1.27 6.51 -3.24
CA LEU A 41 -1.08 7.23 -1.99
C LEU A 41 -1.04 8.74 -2.20
N GLU A 42 -0.40 9.21 -3.27
CA GLU A 42 -0.41 10.62 -3.66
C GLU A 42 -1.84 11.11 -3.98
N GLN A 43 -2.61 10.32 -4.75
CA GLN A 43 -4.01 10.62 -5.05
C GLN A 43 -4.88 10.65 -3.79
N ALA A 44 -4.59 9.78 -2.83
CA ALA A 44 -5.28 9.71 -1.54
C ALA A 44 -4.78 10.74 -0.50
N GLN A 45 -3.76 11.53 -0.83
CA GLN A 45 -3.11 12.47 0.08
C GLN A 45 -2.57 11.80 1.36
N VAL A 46 -2.17 10.54 1.27
CA VAL A 46 -1.56 9.78 2.37
C VAL A 46 -0.05 9.80 2.19
N GLY A 47 0.65 10.35 3.18
CA GLY A 47 2.10 10.28 3.24
C GLY A 47 2.55 9.00 3.94
N LEU A 48 3.10 8.05 3.17
CA LEU A 48 3.89 6.95 3.71
C LEU A 48 5.36 7.16 3.37
N ASP A 49 6.25 6.70 4.24
CA ASP A 49 7.67 6.66 3.93
C ASP A 49 8.01 5.50 2.98
N SER A 50 9.20 5.55 2.37
CA SER A 50 9.63 4.54 1.39
C SER A 50 9.77 3.14 1.99
N HIS A 51 10.00 3.01 3.30
CA HIS A 51 10.06 1.72 3.97
C HIS A 51 8.66 1.11 4.09
N GLN A 52 7.66 1.91 4.49
CA GLN A 52 6.26 1.49 4.56
C GLN A 52 5.71 1.09 3.18
N VAL A 53 6.00 1.88 2.14
CA VAL A 53 5.60 1.54 0.77
C VAL A 53 6.21 0.21 0.32
N ARG A 54 7.49 -0.03 0.62
CA ARG A 54 8.16 -1.29 0.29
C ARG A 54 7.53 -2.49 1.02
N LEU A 55 7.18 -2.34 2.30
CA LEU A 55 6.51 -3.41 3.05
C LEU A 55 5.15 -3.77 2.44
N LEU A 56 4.37 -2.77 2.01
CA LEU A 56 3.10 -3.00 1.32
C LEU A 56 3.31 -3.70 -0.03
N ALA A 57 4.34 -3.29 -0.79
CA ALA A 57 4.66 -3.92 -2.06
C ALA A 57 5.05 -5.39 -1.89
N GLU A 58 5.95 -5.68 -0.94
CA GLU A 58 6.36 -7.06 -0.61
C GLU A 58 5.15 -7.90 -0.17
N ALA A 59 4.22 -7.34 0.61
CA ALA A 59 3.01 -8.03 1.05
C ALA A 59 2.04 -8.34 -0.11
N ILE A 60 1.89 -7.42 -1.07
CA ILE A 60 1.07 -7.64 -2.28
C ILE A 60 1.68 -8.73 -3.17
N GLU A 61 3.01 -8.79 -3.25
CA GLU A 61 3.73 -9.75 -4.10
C GLU A 61 3.92 -11.14 -3.45
N ALA A 62 3.66 -11.30 -2.15
CA ALA A 62 3.93 -12.52 -1.41
C ALA A 62 3.03 -13.73 -1.76
N ASP A 63 2.01 -13.56 -2.61
CA ASP A 63 1.06 -14.60 -3.07
C ASP A 63 0.35 -15.37 -1.91
N ASP A 64 0.29 -14.77 -0.71
CA ASP A 64 -0.30 -15.36 0.51
C ASP A 64 -1.72 -14.84 0.81
N GLY A 65 -2.37 -14.23 -0.19
CA GLY A 65 -3.69 -13.62 -0.08
C GLY A 65 -3.67 -12.08 -0.16
N PRO A 66 -4.82 -11.41 0.05
CA PRO A 66 -4.90 -9.96 -0.02
C PRO A 66 -4.05 -9.30 1.08
N ALA A 67 -3.24 -8.32 0.71
CA ALA A 67 -2.44 -7.57 1.67
C ALA A 67 -3.33 -6.72 2.59
N ASP A 68 -3.08 -6.80 3.90
CA ASP A 68 -3.76 -6.02 4.93
C ASP A 68 -2.83 -4.90 5.42
N ALA A 69 -3.19 -3.66 5.10
CA ALA A 69 -2.38 -2.49 5.43
C ALA A 69 -2.23 -2.28 6.95
N ALA A 70 -3.24 -2.63 7.75
CA ALA A 70 -3.19 -2.48 9.20
C ALA A 70 -2.23 -3.50 9.83
N VAL A 71 -2.19 -4.72 9.28
CA VAL A 71 -1.23 -5.75 9.73
C VAL A 71 0.19 -5.39 9.31
N VAL A 72 0.38 -4.93 8.07
CA VAL A 72 1.70 -4.62 7.51
C VAL A 72 2.33 -3.38 8.16
N LEU A 73 1.53 -2.34 8.43
CA LEU A 73 2.02 -1.06 8.96
C LEU A 73 1.90 -0.93 10.48
N GLY A 74 1.10 -1.77 11.13
CA GLY A 74 0.94 -1.82 12.58
C GLY A 74 1.83 -2.82 13.31
N GLY A 75 2.65 -3.58 12.56
CA GLY A 75 3.59 -4.59 13.06
C GLY A 75 4.93 -4.04 13.54
#